data_AF-A0A0A0H287-F1
#
_entry.id   AF-A0A0A0H287-F1
#
_cell.length_a   1.000
_cell.length_b   1.000
_cell.length_c   1.000
_cell.angle_alpha   90.00
_cell.angle_beta   90.00
_cell.angle_gamma   90.00
#
_symmetry.space_group_name_H-M   'P 1'
#
loop_
_entity.id
_entity.type
_entity.pdbx_description
1 polymer ?
#
loop_
_entity_poly.entity_id
_entity_poly.type
_entity_poly.pdbx_seq_one_letter_code
_entity_poly.pdbx_strand_id
1 'polypeptide(L)'
;MPTQVATEGRLAADPNTRRTTKGTNVTTAQLAVSLPCHGAEQPTTMWLYLISFGKQHEELAKHRKGDLILVHGNLQVNRYQDKYGQQKEGWQLLTQSIISSRTGR
;
A
#
# COMPACT_ATOMS: atom_id res chain seq x y z
N MET A 1 -4.79 19.09 5.39
CA MET A 1 -5.90 18.16 5.71
C MET A 1 -5.44 16.76 5.35
N PRO A 2 -5.66 15.74 6.20
CA PRO A 2 -5.28 14.37 5.87
C PRO A 2 -6.25 13.80 4.81
N THR A 3 -5.73 13.41 3.64
CA THR A 3 -6.52 12.69 2.63
C THR A 3 -6.67 11.23 3.04
N GLN A 4 -7.86 10.82 3.44
CA GLN A 4 -8.17 9.41 3.72
C GLN A 4 -8.65 8.70 2.46
N VAL A 5 -8.18 7.47 2.27
CA VAL A 5 -8.55 6.62 1.14
C VAL A 5 -8.81 5.22 1.65
N ALA A 6 -9.91 4.63 1.18
CA ALA A 6 -10.18 3.20 1.28
C ALA A 6 -10.11 2.60 -0.11
N THR A 7 -9.35 1.52 -0.27
CA THR A 7 -9.23 0.84 -1.56
C THR A 7 -9.04 -0.66 -1.36
N GLU A 8 -9.58 -1.42 -2.30
CA GLU A 8 -9.40 -2.87 -2.40
C GLU A 8 -8.37 -3.15 -3.48
N GLY A 9 -7.45 -4.07 -3.20
CA GLY A 9 -6.49 -4.50 -4.20
C GLY A 9 -5.83 -5.82 -3.85
N ARG A 10 -5.01 -6.30 -4.77
CA ARG A 10 -4.23 -7.53 -4.59
C ARG A 10 -2.78 -7.21 -4.28
N LEU A 11 -2.21 -7.92 -3.33
CA LEU A 11 -0.78 -7.82 -3.04
C LEU A 11 0.03 -8.30 -4.25
N ALA A 12 0.83 -7.41 -4.82
CA ALA A 12 1.65 -7.73 -5.99
C ALA A 12 2.91 -8.54 -5.64
N ALA A 13 3.38 -8.38 -4.41
CA ALA A 13 4.54 -9.05 -3.85
C ALA A 13 4.28 -9.38 -2.37
N ASP A 14 5.08 -10.28 -1.82
CA ASP A 14 5.03 -10.60 -0.41
C ASP A 14 5.39 -9.36 0.44
N PRO A 15 4.65 -9.06 1.52
CA PRO A 15 4.93 -7.95 2.41
C PRO A 15 6.34 -8.06 3.02
N ASN A 16 7.09 -6.96 2.96
CA ASN A 16 8.43 -6.88 3.50
C ASN A 16 8.41 -6.18 4.86
N THR A 17 8.75 -6.92 5.92
CA THR A 17 8.90 -6.35 7.27
C THR A 17 10.33 -5.86 7.46
N ARG A 18 10.50 -4.56 7.60
CA ARG A 18 11.79 -3.91 7.88
C ARG A 18 11.75 -3.23 9.25
N ARG A 19 12.90 -3.20 9.94
CA ARG A 19 13.07 -2.37 11.12
C ARG A 19 13.65 -1.00 10.74
N THR A 20 12.98 0.07 11.15
CA THR A 20 13.44 1.44 10.94
C THR A 20 14.61 1.77 11.88
N THR A 21 15.39 2.80 11.56
CA THR A 21 16.50 3.29 12.39
C THR A 21 16.05 3.74 13.79
N LYS A 22 14.77 4.12 13.94
CA LYS A 22 14.14 4.47 15.22
C LYS A 22 13.70 3.25 16.05
N GLY A 23 13.99 2.04 15.59
CA GLY A 23 13.65 0.80 16.28
C GLY A 23 12.24 0.28 16.03
N THR A 24 11.39 1.05 15.33
CA THR A 24 10.01 0.66 14.99
C THR A 24 9.98 -0.33 13.83
N ASN A 25 9.20 -1.39 13.96
CA ASN A 25 8.91 -2.33 12.89
C ASN A 25 7.91 -1.70 11.91
N VAL A 26 8.23 -1.78 10.62
CA VAL A 26 7.38 -1.32 9.52
C VAL A 26 7.21 -2.45 8.53
N THR A 27 5.99 -2.69 8.08
CA THR A 27 5.74 -3.62 6.98
C THR A 27 5.34 -2.82 5.76
N THR A 28 6.04 -3.03 4.66
CA THR A 28 5.73 -2.41 3.38
C THR A 28 5.26 -3.45 2.39
N ALA A 29 4.32 -3.07 1.55
CA ALA A 29 3.81 -3.94 0.50
C ALA A 29 3.41 -3.13 -0.72
N GLN A 30 3.34 -3.80 -1.87
CA GLN A 30 2.86 -3.17 -3.10
C GLN A 30 1.47 -3.73 -3.43
N LEU A 31 0.50 -2.82 -3.60
CA LEU A 31 -0.88 -3.16 -3.89
C LEU A 31 -1.20 -2.80 -5.34
N ALA A 32 -1.73 -3.77 -6.07
CA ALA A 32 -2.31 -3.55 -7.39
C ALA A 32 -3.82 -3.31 -7.22
N VAL A 33 -4.26 -2.10 -7.55
CA VAL A 33 -5.66 -1.67 -7.51
C VAL A 33 -6.17 -1.53 -8.92
N SER A 34 -7.24 -2.24 -9.25
CA SER A 34 -7.92 -2.09 -10.55
C SER A 34 -8.88 -0.92 -10.48
N LEU A 35 -8.62 0.12 -11.26
CA LEU A 35 -9.47 1.30 -11.36
C LEU A 35 -10.26 1.31 -12.67
N PRO A 36 -11.53 1.71 -12.65
CA PRO A 36 -12.26 2.01 -13.88
C PRO A 36 -11.59 3.20 -14.57
N CYS A 37 -11.24 3.03 -15.84
CA CYS A 37 -10.66 4.10 -16.64
C CYS A 37 -11.76 4.71 -17.52
N HIS A 38 -12.10 5.98 -17.27
CA HIS A 38 -13.08 6.67 -18.10
C HIS A 38 -12.49 6.90 -19.51
N GLY A 39 -13.09 6.27 -20.53
CA GLY A 39 -12.63 6.37 -21.93
C GLY A 39 -11.75 5.21 -22.41
N ALA A 40 -11.49 4.19 -21.59
CA ALA A 40 -10.88 2.93 -22.03
C ALA A 40 -11.76 1.74 -21.64
N GLU A 41 -11.86 0.75 -22.52
CA GLU A 41 -12.64 -0.47 -22.27
C GLU A 41 -12.01 -1.37 -21.19
N GLN A 42 -10.71 -1.17 -20.91
CA GLN A 42 -9.96 -1.99 -19.96
C GLN A 42 -9.66 -1.22 -18.66
N PRO A 43 -9.81 -1.86 -17.49
CA PRO A 43 -9.46 -1.25 -16.21
C PRO A 43 -7.96 -0.99 -16.12
N THR A 44 -7.58 0.18 -15.63
CA THR A 44 -6.18 0.55 -15.42
C THR A 44 -5.72 0.08 -14.05
N THR A 45 -4.52 -0.51 -13.98
CA THR A 45 -3.93 -0.92 -12.70
C THR A 45 -3.12 0.23 -12.11
N MET A 46 -3.57 0.71 -10.95
CA MET A 46 -2.80 1.64 -10.12
C MET A 46 -1.96 0.86 -9.11
N TRP A 47 -0.70 1.27 -8.98
CA TRP A 47 0.24 0.68 -8.05
C TRP A 47 0.39 1.58 -6.83
N LEU A 48 -0.04 1.10 -5.67
CA LEU A 48 0.10 1.81 -4.40
C LEU A 48 1.17 1.16 -3.54
N TYR A 49 1.97 2.00 -2.88
CA TYR A 49 2.93 1.54 -1.90
C TYR A 49 2.33 1.63 -0.49
N LEU A 50 2.07 0.49 0.13
CA LEU A 50 1.53 0.41 1.48
C LEU A 50 2.64 0.51 2.51
N ILE A 51 2.41 1.29 3.56
CA ILE A 51 3.28 1.40 4.72
C ILE A 51 2.43 1.21 5.97
N SER A 52 2.69 0.14 6.72
CA SER A 52 1.97 -0.20 7.95
C SER A 52 2.91 -0.18 9.15
N PHE A 53 2.47 0.47 10.23
CA PHE A 53 3.18 0.55 11.51
C PHE A 53 2.36 -0.10 12.63
N GLY A 54 2.98 -0.37 13.77
CA GLY A 54 2.28 -0.89 14.95
C GLY A 54 1.56 -2.22 14.69
N LYS A 55 0.39 -2.44 15.30
CA LYS A 55 -0.33 -3.72 15.19
C LYS A 55 -0.71 -4.09 13.75
N GLN A 56 -0.98 -3.09 12.92
CA GLN A 56 -1.34 -3.27 11.51
C GLN A 56 -0.20 -3.88 10.70
N HIS A 57 1.05 -3.69 11.12
CA HIS A 57 2.19 -4.31 10.43
C HIS A 57 2.15 -5.84 10.58
N GLU A 58 1.70 -6.36 11.73
CA GLU A 58 1.64 -7.81 11.98
C GLU A 58 0.54 -8.46 11.14
N GLU A 59 -0.61 -7.79 11.02
CA GLU A 59 -1.69 -8.22 10.13
C GLU A 59 -1.22 -8.22 8.67
N LEU A 60 -0.57 -7.14 8.21
CA LEU A 60 -0.05 -7.08 6.85
C LEU A 60 0.98 -8.19 6.59
N ALA A 61 1.88 -8.45 7.55
CA ALA A 61 2.94 -9.45 7.41
C ALA A 61 2.42 -10.90 7.35
N LYS A 62 1.19 -11.17 7.79
CA LYS A 62 0.56 -12.50 7.67
C LYS A 62 0.07 -12.80 6.25
N HIS A 63 -0.11 -11.77 5.43
CA HIS A 63 -0.58 -11.92 4.05
C HIS A 63 0.56 -12.29 3.10
N ARG A 64 0.18 -12.82 1.95
CA ARG A 64 1.10 -13.22 0.88
C ARG A 64 0.74 -12.57 -0.43
N LYS A 65 1.67 -12.61 -1.38
CA LYS A 65 1.42 -12.22 -2.76
C LYS A 65 0.13 -12.86 -3.29
N GLY A 66 -0.71 -12.04 -3.92
CA GLY A 66 -1.98 -12.43 -4.53
C GLY A 66 -3.20 -12.30 -3.62
N ASP A 67 -3.00 -12.12 -2.31
CA ASP A 67 -4.10 -11.93 -1.37
C ASP A 67 -4.86 -10.64 -1.67
N LEU A 68 -6.19 -10.74 -1.64
CA LEU A 68 -7.10 -9.61 -1.75
C LEU A 68 -7.26 -8.97 -0.37
N ILE A 69 -6.88 -7.70 -0.28
CA ILE A 69 -6.99 -6.92 0.94
C ILE A 69 -7.69 -5.59 0.66
N LEU A 70 -8.54 -5.20 1.59
CA LEU A 70 -9.09 -3.87 1.67
C LEU A 70 -8.26 -3.08 2.68
N VAL A 71 -7.71 -1.96 2.23
CA VAL A 71 -6.86 -1.09 3.02
C VAL A 71 -7.53 0.25 3.19
N HIS A 72 -7.45 0.79 4.40
CA HIS A 72 -7.89 2.15 4.71
C HIS A 72 -6.75 2.89 5.38
N GLY A 73 -6.48 4.11 4.93
CA GLY A 73 -5.37 4.88 5.42
C GLY A 73 -5.26 6.28 4.86
N ASN A 74 -4.13 6.91 5.15
CA ASN A 74 -3.81 8.24 4.67
C ASN A 74 -2.97 8.17 3.39
N LEU A 75 -3.46 8.79 2.31
CA LEU A 75 -2.74 8.86 1.05
C LEU A 75 -1.71 10.00 1.10
N GLN A 76 -0.47 9.67 0.76
CA GLN A 76 0.68 10.57 0.76
C GLN A 76 1.42 10.46 -0.56
N VAL A 77 1.94 11.60 -1.04
CA VAL A 77 2.87 11.63 -2.16
C VAL A 77 4.27 11.75 -1.60
N ASN A 78 5.11 10.77 -1.87
CA ASN A 78 6.52 10.83 -1.56
C ASN A 78 7.27 11.39 -2.76
N ARG A 79 7.86 12.57 -2.60
CA ARG A 79 8.73 13.20 -3.59
C ARG A 79 10.18 12.94 -3.23
N TYR A 80 10.93 12.34 -4.13
CA TYR A 80 12.35 12.10 -3.95
C TYR A 80 13.11 12.41 -5.22
N GLN A 81 14.33 12.92 -5.05
CA GLN A 81 15.21 13.17 -6.18
C GLN A 81 15.93 11.88 -6.56
N ASP A 82 15.89 11.51 -7.83
CA ASP A 82 16.70 10.40 -8.32
C ASP A 82 18.19 10.79 -8.41
N LYS A 83 19.04 9.80 -8.70
CA LYS A 83 20.49 10.00 -8.83
C LYS A 83 20.89 10.97 -9.95
N TYR A 84 19.97 11.28 -10.86
CA TYR A 84 20.17 12.17 -12.02
C TYR A 84 19.57 13.57 -11.77
N GLY A 85 19.11 13.85 -10.55
CA GLY A 85 18.55 15.15 -10.19
C GLY A 85 17.08 15.32 -10.54
N GLN A 86 16.41 14.32 -11.12
CA GLN A 86 15.00 14.40 -11.49
C GLN A 86 14.11 14.17 -10.27
N GLN A 87 13.12 15.03 -10.08
CA GLN A 87 12.09 14.84 -9.05
C GLN A 87 11.17 13.71 -9.48
N LYS A 88 11.13 12.64 -8.68
CA LYS A 88 10.19 11.54 -8.82
C LYS A 88 9.14 11.65 -7.74
N GLU A 89 7.89 11.39 -8.11
CA GLU A 89 6.78 11.32 -7.18
C GLU A 89 6.27 9.87 -7.13
N GLY A 90 5.98 9.38 -5.92
CA GLY A 90 5.40 8.07 -5.70
C GLY A 90 4.21 8.14 -4.76
N TRP A 91 3.18 7.36 -5.03
CA TRP A 91 1.99 7.27 -4.20
C TRP A 91 2.20 6.26 -3.07
N GLN A 92 2.02 6.71 -1.84
CA GLN A 92 2.15 5.89 -0.65
C GLN A 92 0.89 5.98 0.21
N LEU A 93 0.48 4.86 0.79
CA LEU A 93 -0.67 4.79 1.68
C LEU A 93 -0.18 4.36 3.08
N LEU A 94 -0.26 5.29 4.03
CA LEU A 94 -0.04 4.98 5.44
C LEU A 94 -1.28 4.28 5.97
N THR A 95 -1.12 2.99 6.21
CA THR A 95 -2.23 2.10 6.46
C THR A 95 -2.66 2.20 7.92
N GLN A 96 -3.94 2.48 8.15
CA GLN A 96 -4.55 2.59 9.47
C GLN A 96 -5.39 1.35 9.80
N SER A 97 -6.00 0.72 8.79
CA SER A 97 -6.76 -0.51 8.93
C SER A 97 -6.56 -1.40 7.70
N ILE A 98 -6.50 -2.70 7.93
CA ILE A 98 -6.39 -3.73 6.90
C ILE A 98 -7.49 -4.74 7.19
N ILE A 99 -8.31 -5.00 6.19
CA ILE A 99 -9.35 -6.02 6.22
C ILE A 99 -9.00 -7.01 5.11
N SER A 100 -8.68 -8.24 5.49
CA SER A 100 -8.49 -9.31 4.52
C SER A 100 -9.76 -10.13 4.38
N SER A 101 -10.06 -10.57 3.15
CA SER A 101 -11.13 -11.54 2.90
C SER A 101 -10.90 -12.87 3.63
N ARG A 102 -9.66 -13.15 4.08
CA ARG A 102 -9.31 -14.34 4.87
C ARG A 102 -9.63 -14.21 6.36
N THR A 103 -9.79 -12.99 6.89
CA THR A 103 -10.00 -12.73 8.32
C THR A 103 -11.46 -12.93 8.76
N GLY A 104 -12.35 -13.35 7.85
CA GLY A 104 -13.78 -13.55 8.10
C GLY A 104 -14.23 -14.99 8.40
N ARG A 105 -13.36 -15.87 8.89
CA ARG A 105 -13.74 -17.24 9.32
C ARG A 105 -13.24 -17.55 10.72
#